data_AF-A0A2M8L2I6-F1
#
_entry.id   AF-A0A2M8L2I6-F1
#
_cell.length_a   1.000
_cell.length_b   1.000
_cell.length_c   1.000
_cell.angle_alpha   90.00
_cell.angle_beta   90.00
_cell.angle_gamma   90.00
#
_symmetry.space_group_name_H-M   'P 1'
#
loop_
_entity.id
_entity.type
_entity.pdbx_description
1 polymer ?
#
loop_
_entity_poly.entity_id
_entity_poly.type
_entity_poly.pdbx_seq_one_letter_code
_entity_poly.pdbx_strand_id
1 'polypeptide(L)' 'ANTTYFSTTNHFRQFANISQSEVPQIFDSSNTHVKNHTTTITYKINISSSQAAGTYQNYIVYTATPQC' A
#
# COMPACT_ATOMS: atom_id res chain seq x y z
N ALA A 1 -16.65 18.01 -4.67
CA ALA A 1 -15.42 18.80 -4.89
C ALA A 1 -14.32 18.26 -3.97
N ASN A 2 -13.08 18.25 -4.47
CA ASN A 2 -11.82 17.87 -3.82
C ASN A 2 -11.45 16.38 -3.70
N THR A 3 -10.89 15.87 -4.80
CA THR A 3 -10.02 14.69 -4.91
C THR A 3 -8.61 14.99 -4.39
N THR A 4 -8.44 15.22 -3.09
CA THR A 4 -7.12 15.49 -2.48
C THR A 4 -6.54 14.26 -1.79
N TYR A 5 -6.43 13.13 -2.50
CA TYR A 5 -5.85 11.90 -1.96
C TYR A 5 -4.35 11.70 -2.25
N PHE A 6 -3.61 12.74 -2.66
CA PHE A 6 -2.14 12.72 -2.71
C PHE A 6 -1.62 14.15 -2.49
N SER A 7 -1.10 14.44 -1.29
CA SER A 7 -0.73 15.81 -0.88
C SER A 7 0.55 16.34 -1.56
N THR A 8 1.46 15.48 -2.01
CA THR A 8 2.56 15.85 -2.94
C THR A 8 2.96 14.67 -3.84
N THR A 9 3.67 14.96 -4.94
CA THR A 9 4.20 13.99 -5.93
C THR A 9 5.16 12.93 -5.36
N ASN A 10 5.59 13.05 -4.10
CA ASN A 10 6.57 12.17 -3.47
C ASN A 10 5.99 11.21 -2.42
N HIS A 11 4.66 11.13 -2.25
CA HIS A 11 4.02 10.27 -1.24
C HIS A 11 3.67 8.86 -1.74
N PHE A 12 4.16 8.47 -2.91
CA PHE A 12 4.01 7.10 -3.40
C PHE A 12 5.12 6.24 -2.80
N ARG A 13 4.77 5.41 -1.82
CA ARG A 13 5.60 4.26 -1.45
C ARG A 13 5.16 3.05 -2.27
N GLN A 14 6.12 2.43 -2.94
CA GLN A 14 5.91 1.15 -3.59
C GLN A 14 5.53 0.10 -2.53
N PHE A 15 4.53 -0.74 -2.83
CA PHE A 15 4.28 -1.95 -2.06
C PHE A 15 5.42 -2.94 -2.31
N ALA A 16 5.87 -3.60 -1.25
CA ALA A 16 6.90 -4.62 -1.35
C ALA A 16 6.48 -5.73 -2.32
N ASN A 17 7.30 -5.99 -3.32
CA ASN A 17 7.13 -7.08 -4.26
C ASN A 17 7.57 -8.41 -3.64
N ILE A 18 6.59 -9.23 -3.27
CA ILE A 18 6.80 -10.56 -2.70
C ILE A 18 7.59 -11.47 -3.65
N SER A 19 7.36 -11.37 -4.97
CA SER A 19 8.08 -12.20 -5.95
C SER A 19 9.58 -11.88 -6.05
N GLN A 20 9.98 -10.69 -5.59
CA GLN A 20 11.37 -10.24 -5.51
C GLN A 20 11.92 -10.30 -4.08
N SER A 21 11.18 -10.89 -3.14
CA SER A 21 11.55 -10.93 -1.71
C SER A 21 11.82 -9.55 -1.09
N GLU A 22 11.11 -8.51 -1.56
CA GLU A 22 11.22 -7.18 -0.98
C GLU A 22 10.64 -7.15 0.45
N VAL A 23 11.24 -6.32 1.32
CA VAL A 23 10.80 -6.18 2.72
C VAL A 23 9.50 -5.36 2.79
N PRO A 24 8.47 -5.84 3.52
CA PRO A 24 7.23 -5.09 3.73
C PRO A 24 7.50 -3.67 4.26
N GLN A 25 6.78 -2.70 3.71
CA GLN A 25 6.92 -1.30 4.09
C GLN A 25 5.90 -0.93 5.17
N ILE A 26 6.37 -0.23 6.21
CA ILE A 26 5.50 0.29 7.27
C ILE A 26 4.79 1.53 6.71
N PHE A 27 3.46 1.49 6.67
CA PHE A 27 2.62 2.62 6.26
C PHE A 27 1.86 3.26 7.44
N ASP A 28 1.74 2.54 8.56
CA ASP A 28 1.07 3.00 9.78
C ASP A 28 1.79 2.41 11.00
N SER A 29 2.04 3.24 12.02
CA SER A 29 2.69 2.84 13.26
C SER A 29 2.31 3.80 14.38
N SER A 30 1.94 3.27 15.55
CA SER A 30 1.66 4.05 16.76
C SER A 30 2.50 3.52 17.92
N ASN A 31 3.00 4.42 18.76
CA ASN A 31 3.72 4.13 20.01
C ASN A 31 2.79 4.10 21.23
N THR A 32 1.49 4.31 21.03
CA THR A 32 0.48 4.31 22.09
C THR A 32 -0.61 3.30 21.78
N HIS A 33 -1.30 2.83 22.82
CA HIS A 33 -2.43 1.92 22.68
C HIS A 33 -3.55 2.60 21.88
N VAL A 34 -3.82 2.07 20.69
CA VAL A 34 -4.89 2.56 19.81
C VAL A 34 -6.08 1.60 19.86
N LYS A 35 -7.28 2.16 19.99
CA LYS A 35 -8.55 1.43 19.87
C LYS A 35 -9.40 2.12 18.80
N ASN A 36 -9.99 1.34 17.89
CA ASN A 36 -10.81 1.82 16.77
C ASN A 36 -10.07 2.77 15.80
N HIS A 37 -8.83 2.43 15.42
CA HIS A 37 -8.06 3.20 14.45
C HIS A 37 -8.43 2.82 13.01
N THR A 38 -8.63 3.81 12.15
CA THR A 38 -8.98 3.61 10.73
C THR A 38 -7.97 4.35 9.86
N THR A 39 -7.34 3.61 8.94
CA THR A 39 -6.39 4.14 7.95
C THR A 39 -6.91 3.88 6.53
N THR A 40 -6.84 4.88 5.66
CA THR A 40 -7.23 4.77 4.24
C THR A 40 -5.99 4.69 3.36
N ILE A 41 -5.93 3.67 2.49
CA ILE A 41 -4.82 3.46 1.56
C ILE A 41 -5.33 3.66 0.13
N THR A 42 -4.69 4.58 -0.60
CA THR A 42 -4.95 4.77 -2.03
C THR A 42 -3.75 4.28 -2.82
N TYR A 43 -3.97 3.35 -3.76
CA TYR A 43 -2.90 2.79 -4.58
C TYR A 43 -3.16 3.02 -6.08
N LYS A 44 -2.08 3.05 -6.86
CA LYS A 44 -2.11 3.11 -8.32
C LYS A 44 -1.32 1.92 -8.87
N ILE A 45 -1.86 1.25 -9.88
CA ILE A 45 -1.17 0.21 -10.63
C ILE A 45 -0.78 0.78 -12.00
N ASN A 46 0.46 0.57 -12.41
CA ASN A 46 0.91 0.82 -13.77
C ASN A 46 0.97 -0.51 -14.51
N ILE A 47 0.25 -0.64 -15.62
CA ILE A 47 0.21 -1.83 -16.47
C ILE A 47 1.14 -1.57 -17.66
N SER A 48 2.09 -2.47 -17.94
CA SER A 48 2.98 -2.33 -19.09
C SER A 48 2.20 -2.53 -20.39
N SER A 49 2.53 -1.76 -21.43
CA SER A 49 2.00 -1.98 -22.77
C SER A 49 2.45 -3.31 -23.40
N SER A 50 3.53 -3.92 -22.88
CA SER A 50 4.02 -5.23 -23.30
C SER A 50 3.33 -6.41 -22.61
N GLN A 51 2.48 -6.15 -21.61
CA GLN A 51 1.77 -7.21 -20.90
C GLN A 51 0.70 -7.82 -21.80
N ALA A 52 0.69 -9.14 -21.95
CA ALA A 52 -0.27 -9.85 -22.79
C ALA A 52 -1.71 -9.62 -22.31
N ALA A 53 -2.68 -9.68 -23.22
CA ALA A 53 -4.09 -9.62 -22.84
C ALA A 53 -4.47 -10.85 -22.01
N GLY A 54 -5.15 -10.64 -20.88
CA GLY A 54 -5.54 -11.70 -19.97
C GLY A 54 -6.11 -11.19 -18.66
N THR A 55 -6.50 -12.12 -17.79
CA THR A 55 -6.97 -11.80 -16.44
C THR A 55 -5.81 -11.84 -15.46
N TYR A 56 -5.59 -10.73 -14.77
CA TYR A 56 -4.53 -10.59 -13.77
C TYR A 56 -5.14 -10.31 -12.40
N GLN A 57 -4.53 -10.87 -11.36
CA GLN A 57 -4.89 -10.64 -9.97
C GLN A 57 -3.69 -10.09 -9.23
N ASN A 58 -3.91 -9.03 -8.46
CA ASN A 58 -2.90 -8.47 -7.57
C ASN A 58 -3.36 -8.66 -6.12
N TYR A 59 -2.46 -9.12 -5.27
CA TYR A 59 -2.72 -9.35 -3.86
C TYR A 59 -1.93 -8.34 -3.04
N ILE A 60 -2.63 -7.55 -2.24
CA ILE A 60 -2.01 -6.65 -1.26
C ILE A 60 -2.13 -7.31 0.11
N VAL A 61 -0.98 -7.60 0.73
CA VAL A 61 -0.91 -8.23 2.04
C VAL A 61 -0.65 -7.16 3.10
N TYR A 62 -1.51 -7.11 4.11
CA TYR A 62 -1.37 -6.21 5.26
C TYR A 62 -1.03 -7.02 6.51
N THR A 63 0.04 -6.61 7.20
CA THR A 63 0.46 -7.22 8.46
C THR A 63 0.28 -6.19 9.58
N ALA A 64 -0.55 -6.50 10.56
CA ALA A 64 -0.69 -5.71 11.78
C ALA A 64 0.08 -6.39 12.90
N THR A 65 1.12 -5.73 13.41
CA THR A 65 1.89 -6.21 14.55
C THR A 65 1.45 -5.45 15.80
N PRO A 66 0.82 -6.11 16.79
CA PRO A 66 0.49 -5.46 18.05
C PRO A 66 1.77 -5.08 18.79
N GLN A 67 1.80 -3.90 19.40
CA GLN A 67 2.84 -3.53 20.35
C GLN A 67 2.31 -3.74 21.78
N CYS A 68 3.09 -4.46 22.59
CA CYS A 68 2.81 -4.75 24.00
C CYS A 68 3.60 -3.81 24.91
#